data_AF-A0A958JGH1-F1
#
_entry.id   AF-A0A958JGH1-F1
#
_cell.length_a   1.000
_cell.length_b   1.000
_cell.length_c   1.000
_cell.angle_alpha   90.00
_cell.angle_beta   90.00
_cell.angle_gamma   90.00
#
_symmetry.space_group_name_H-M   'P 1'
#
loop_
_entity.id
_entity.type
_entity.pdbx_description
1 polymer ?
#
loop_
_entity_poly.entity_id
_entity_poly.type
_entity_poly.pdbx_seq_one_letter_code
_entity_poly.pdbx_strand_id
1 'polypeptide(L)'
;QTMGALAPAMGLIGTLIGLVRMLEHLEDPAQIGPGMALALLTTFYGAILAHLILLPLAGKLRARSEEERLIKTMTVEGVTAISEGINPRLLEARLQSFLPPEQRISRYE
;
A
#
# COMPACT_ATOMS: atom_id res chain seq x y z
N GLN A 1 1.50 3.11 -2.14
CA GLN A 1 2.72 2.29 -2.39
C GLN A 1 3.91 3.16 -2.77
N THR A 2 3.74 4.15 -3.66
CA THR A 2 4.79 5.11 -4.08
C THR A 2 5.54 5.76 -2.91
N MET A 3 4.84 6.27 -1.90
CA MET A 3 5.48 6.87 -0.72
C MET A 3 6.36 5.88 0.07
N GLY A 4 5.95 4.62 0.18
CA GLY A 4 6.75 3.57 0.83
C GLY A 4 8.00 3.19 0.03
N ALA A 5 7.92 3.22 -1.31
CA ALA A 5 9.07 3.00 -2.17
C ALA A 5 10.06 4.18 -2.19
N LEU A 6 9.58 5.41 -1.99
CA LEU A 6 10.40 6.63 -1.97
C LEU A 6 11.07 6.88 -0.62
N ALA A 7 10.52 6.37 0.48
CA ALA A 7 11.05 6.60 1.84
C ALA A 7 12.52 6.14 2.04
N PRO A 8 12.97 4.97 1.52
CA PRO A 8 14.39 4.59 1.60
C PRO A 8 15.29 5.48 0.74
N ALA A 9 14.80 5.93 -0.41
CA ALA A 9 15.54 6.87 -1.27
C ALA A 9 15.78 8.21 -0.57
N MET A 10 14.82 8.69 0.21
CA MET A 10 15.01 9.87 1.09
C MET A 10 16.07 9.62 2.18
N GLY A 11 16.15 8.40 2.71
CA GLY A 11 17.22 8.00 3.65
C GLY A 11 18.60 8.05 3.01
N LEU A 12 18.72 7.65 1.74
CA LEU A 12 19.96 7.73 0.96
C LEU A 12 20.38 9.19 0.72
N ILE A 13 19.45 10.12 0.52
CA ILE A 13 19.78 11.56 0.45
C ILE A 13 20.42 12.03 1.76
N GLY A 14 19.94 11.55 2.91
CA GLY A 14 20.56 11.83 4.21
C GLY A 14 22.00 11.30 4.33
N THR A 15 22.33 10.17 3.68
CA THR A 15 23.72 9.68 3.62
C THR A 15 24.62 10.61 2.84
N LEU A 16 24.12 11.19 1.74
CA LEU A 16 24.89 12.16 0.95
C LEU A 16 25.18 13.42 1.78
N ILE A 17 24.20 13.89 2.56
CA ILE A 17 24.40 15.04 3.47
C ILE A 17 25.46 14.70 4.54
N GLY A 18 25.40 13.51 5.12
CA GLY A 18 26.40 13.05 6.11
C GLY A 18 27.80 12.95 5.50
N LEU A 19 27.94 12.41 4.29
CA LEU A 19 29.21 12.34 3.58
C LEU A 19 29.77 13.73 3.26
N VAL A 20 28.94 14.69 2.83
CA VAL A 20 29.38 16.08 2.61
C VAL A 20 29.93 16.69 3.91
N ARG A 21 29.23 16.51 5.04
CA ARG A 21 29.69 16.96 6.37
C ARG A 21 31.02 16.34 6.80
N MET A 22 31.23 15.06 6.48
CA MET A 22 32.47 14.34 6.80
C MET A 22 33.65 14.82 5.95
N LEU A 23 33.42 15.11 4.66
CA LEU A 23 34.44 15.66 3.76
C LEU A 23 34.82 17.10 4.11
N GLU A 24 33.89 17.88 4.65
CA GLU A 24 34.14 19.27 5.10
C GLU A 24 35.11 19.35 6.28
N HIS A 25 35.15 18.32 7.16
CA HIS A 25 35.95 18.31 8.38
C HIS A 25 36.96 17.15 8.42
N LEU A 26 37.51 16.76 7.25
CA LEU A 26 38.37 15.58 7.12
C LEU A 26 39.66 15.69 7.98
N GLU A 27 40.11 16.91 8.25
CA GLU A 27 41.33 17.19 9.01
C GLU A 27 41.17 16.95 10.53
N ASP A 28 39.93 16.90 11.04
CA ASP A 28 39.63 16.62 12.44
C ASP A 28 38.83 15.30 12.59
N PRO A 29 39.50 14.19 12.99
CA PRO A 29 38.86 12.91 13.19
C PRO A 29 37.70 12.92 14.20
N ALA A 30 37.68 13.86 15.14
CA ALA A 30 36.60 13.96 16.14
C ALA A 30 35.27 14.37 15.49
N GLN A 31 35.32 15.11 14.37
CA GLN A 31 34.13 15.62 13.66
C GLN A 31 33.57 14.62 12.63
N ILE A 32 34.29 13.55 12.34
CA ILE A 32 33.84 12.49 11.42
C ILE A 32 32.70 11.67 12.04
N GLY A 33 32.77 11.40 13.34
CA GLY A 33 31.77 10.59 14.06
C GLY A 33 30.33 11.13 13.94
N PRO A 34 30.09 12.44 14.21
CA PRO A 34 28.78 13.05 14.04
C PRO A 34 28.21 12.95 12.62
N GLY A 35 29.05 13.13 11.58
CA GLY A 35 28.64 13.01 10.18
C GLY A 35 28.24 11.57 9.80
N MET A 36 28.98 10.58 10.31
CA MET A 36 28.67 9.16 10.12
C MET A 36 27.34 8.78 10.80
N ALA A 37 27.14 9.25 12.04
CA ALA A 37 25.93 8.97 12.80
C ALA A 37 24.67 9.49 12.09
N LEU A 38 24.73 10.70 11.52
CA LEU A 38 23.64 11.26 10.73
C LEU A 38 23.31 10.36 9.52
N ALA A 39 24.31 9.97 8.73
CA ALA A 39 24.11 9.14 7.54
C ALA A 39 23.45 7.78 7.86
N LEU A 40 23.89 7.14 8.95
CA LEU A 40 23.34 5.85 9.36
C LEU A 40 21.91 5.98 9.90
N LEU A 41 21.64 7.01 10.72
CA LEU A 41 20.32 7.25 11.29
C LEU A 41 19.28 7.58 10.21
N THR A 42 19.63 8.41 9.21
CA THR A 42 18.69 8.74 8.13
C THR A 42 18.34 7.51 7.29
N THR A 43 19.30 6.61 7.05
CA THR A 43 19.05 5.34 6.34
C THR A 43 18.16 4.42 7.16
N PHE A 44 18.45 4.30 8.46
CA PHE A 44 17.67 3.50 9.39
C PHE A 44 16.22 3.97 9.47
N TYR A 45 16.00 5.27 9.67
CA TYR A 45 14.64 5.84 9.73
C TYR A 45 13.91 5.73 8.39
N GLY A 46 14.59 5.92 7.26
CA GLY A 46 13.99 5.72 5.93
C GLY A 46 13.53 4.27 5.72
N ALA A 47 14.34 3.30 6.12
CA ALA A 47 14.01 1.87 6.02
C ALA A 47 12.85 1.48 6.94
N ILE A 48 12.84 1.95 8.19
CA ILE A 48 11.75 1.70 9.14
C ILE A 48 10.44 2.30 8.64
N LEU A 49 10.46 3.56 8.23
CA LEU A 49 9.26 4.25 7.77
C LEU A 49 8.65 3.54 6.55
N ALA A 50 9.50 3.08 5.62
CA ALA A 50 9.08 2.33 4.44
C ALA A 50 8.42 1.00 4.80
N HIS A 51 9.15 0.13 5.52
CA HIS A 51 8.78 -1.27 5.69
C HIS A 51 7.81 -1.51 6.84
N LEU A 52 7.90 -0.71 7.91
CA LEU A 52 7.12 -0.92 9.11
C LEU A 52 5.79 -0.15 9.08
N ILE A 53 5.71 0.94 8.33
CA ILE A 53 4.55 1.86 8.35
C ILE A 53 3.92 1.98 6.97
N LEU A 54 4.65 2.51 5.98
CA LEU A 54 4.05 2.94 4.72
C LEU A 54 3.60 1.76 3.82
N LEU A 55 4.41 0.71 3.72
CA LEU A 55 4.07 -0.48 2.95
C LEU A 55 2.89 -1.27 3.53
N PRO A 56 2.85 -1.64 4.83
CA PRO A 56 1.71 -2.35 5.39
C PRO A 56 0.43 -1.50 5.36
N LEU A 57 0.53 -0.19 5.57
CA LEU A 57 -0.61 0.72 5.45
C LEU A 57 -1.15 0.74 4.01
N ALA A 58 -0.27 0.83 3.01
CA ALA A 58 -0.67 0.76 1.61
C ALA A 58 -1.30 -0.59 1.23
N GLY A 59 -0.80 -1.70 1.79
CA GLY A 59 -1.39 -3.02 1.63
C GLY A 59 -2.80 -3.10 2.20
N LYS A 60 -3.01 -2.61 3.43
CA LYS A 60 -4.32 -2.60 4.10
C LYS A 60 -5.35 -1.74 3.35
N LEU A 61 -4.95 -0.55 2.90
CA LEU A 61 -5.82 0.32 2.11
C LEU A 61 -6.20 -0.32 0.77
N ARG A 62 -5.26 -1.00 0.11
CA ARG A 62 -5.54 -1.71 -1.14
C ARG A 62 -6.52 -2.85 -0.94
N ALA A 63 -6.37 -3.64 0.13
CA ALA A 63 -7.31 -4.71 0.45
C ALA A 63 -8.73 -4.18 0.66
N ARG A 64 -8.88 -3.09 1.43
CA ARG A 64 -10.17 -2.42 1.64
C ARG A 64 -10.74 -1.84 0.35
N SER A 65 -9.90 -1.25 -0.48
CA SER A 65 -10.32 -0.71 -1.78
C SER A 65 -10.81 -1.80 -2.73
N GLU A 66 -10.21 -3.00 -2.73
CA GLU A 66 -10.69 -4.12 -3.54
C GLU A 66 -12.02 -4.67 -3.02
N GLU A 67 -12.19 -4.78 -1.71
CA GLU A 67 -13.47 -5.15 -1.07
C GLU A 67 -14.59 -4.16 -1.48
N GLU A 68 -14.32 -2.86 -1.38
CA GLU A 68 -15.28 -1.83 -1.77
C GLU A 68 -15.55 -1.84 -3.28
N ARG A 69 -14.53 -2.07 -4.10
CA ARG A 69 -14.67 -2.20 -5.56
C ARG A 69 -15.56 -3.39 -5.92
N LEU A 70 -15.41 -4.53 -5.25
CA LEU A 70 -16.24 -5.70 -5.47
C LEU A 70 -17.73 -5.40 -5.18
N ILE A 71 -18.02 -4.79 -4.04
CA ILE A 71 -19.39 -4.43 -3.62
C ILE A 71 -20.02 -3.45 -4.63
N LYS A 72 -19.27 -2.42 -5.04
CA LYS A 72 -19.76 -1.45 -6.04
C LYS A 72 -19.99 -2.10 -7.40
N THR A 73 -19.09 -2.99 -7.84
CA THR A 73 -19.23 -3.71 -9.11
C THR A 73 -20.49 -4.59 -9.10
N MET A 74 -20.70 -5.34 -8.01
CA MET A 74 -21.90 -6.17 -7.84
C MET A 74 -23.19 -5.33 -7.83
N THR A 75 -23.15 -4.16 -7.19
CA THR A 75 -24.30 -3.24 -7.16
C THR A 75 -24.63 -2.70 -8.54
N VAL A 76 -23.63 -2.26 -9.30
CA VAL A 76 -23.82 -1.76 -10.68
C VAL A 76 -24.36 -2.85 -11.59
N GLU A 77 -23.79 -4.05 -11.51
CA GLU A 77 -24.26 -5.21 -12.29
C GLU A 77 -25.70 -5.59 -11.94
N GLY A 78 -26.04 -5.57 -10.64
CA GLY A 78 -27.40 -5.83 -10.16
C GLY A 78 -28.41 -4.82 -10.70
N VAL A 79 -28.11 -3.52 -10.64
CA VAL A 79 -28.99 -2.47 -11.15
C VAL A 79 -29.15 -2.56 -12.68
N THR A 80 -28.05 -2.81 -13.40
CA THR A 80 -28.07 -2.95 -14.86
C THR A 80 -28.92 -4.15 -15.29
N ALA A 81 -28.76 -5.29 -14.64
CA ALA A 81 -29.55 -6.49 -14.94
C ALA A 81 -31.05 -6.31 -14.64
N ILE A 82 -31.41 -5.52 -13.61
CA ILE A 82 -32.80 -5.16 -13.33
C ILE A 82 -33.36 -4.28 -14.45
N SER A 83 -32.58 -3.30 -14.93
CA SER A 83 -33.01 -2.43 -16.04
C SER A 83 -33.18 -3.18 -17.37
N GLU A 84 -32.39 -4.23 -17.59
CA GLU A 84 -32.47 -5.10 -18.77
C GLU A 84 -33.61 -6.12 -18.67
N GLY A 85 -34.26 -6.26 -17.51
CA GLY A 85 -35.36 -7.20 -17.30
C GLY A 85 -34.92 -8.66 -17.24
N ILE A 86 -33.69 -8.94 -16.79
CA ILE A 86 -33.17 -10.31 -16.65
C ILE A 86 -34.01 -11.08 -15.62
N ASN A 87 -34.27 -12.37 -15.90
CA ASN A 87 -34.99 -13.24 -14.97
C ASN A 87 -34.28 -13.28 -13.59
N PRO A 88 -34.99 -13.04 -12.48
CA PRO A 88 -34.40 -12.99 -11.13
C PRO A 88 -33.55 -14.20 -10.77
N ARG A 89 -33.90 -15.40 -11.27
CA ARG A 89 -33.14 -16.63 -11.00
C ARG A 89 -31.77 -16.64 -11.69
N LEU A 90 -31.69 -16.07 -12.90
CA LEU A 90 -30.43 -15.93 -13.62
C LEU A 90 -29.58 -14.79 -13.03
N LEU A 91 -30.23 -13.71 -12.60
CA LEU A 91 -29.57 -12.61 -11.89
C LEU A 91 -28.90 -13.08 -10.60
N GLU A 92 -29.58 -13.89 -9.79
CA GLU A 92 -29.01 -14.46 -8.57
C GLU A 92 -27.76 -15.31 -8.86
N ALA A 93 -27.83 -16.21 -9.85
CA ALA A 93 -26.67 -17.02 -10.24
C ALA A 93 -25.48 -16.15 -10.69
N ARG A 94 -25.74 -15.05 -11.40
CA ARG A 94 -24.71 -14.11 -11.86
C ARG A 94 -24.09 -13.36 -10.68
N LEU A 95 -24.88 -12.87 -9.72
CA LEU A 95 -24.38 -12.19 -8.53
C LEU A 95 -23.64 -13.13 -7.57
N GLN A 96 -24.10 -14.38 -7.43
CA GLN A 96 -23.42 -15.40 -6.63
C GLN A 96 -22.02 -15.76 -7.16
N SER A 97 -21.77 -15.58 -8.47
CA SER A 97 -20.43 -15.79 -9.04
C SER A 97 -19.37 -14.82 -8.50
N PHE A 98 -19.78 -13.63 -8.02
CA PHE A 98 -18.89 -12.64 -7.39
C PHE A 98 -18.56 -12.99 -5.93
N LEU A 99 -19.30 -13.90 -5.31
CA LEU A 99 -19.12 -14.29 -3.91
C LEU A 99 -18.23 -15.55 -3.79
N PRO A 100 -17.42 -15.64 -2.73
CA PRO A 100 -16.74 -16.88 -2.35
C PRO A 100 -17.73 -18.03 -2.14
N PRO A 101 -17.36 -19.29 -2.39
CA PRO A 101 -18.26 -20.45 -2.27
C PRO A 101 -19.00 -20.54 -0.93
N GLU A 102 -18.33 -20.19 0.16
CA GLU A 102 -18.87 -20.21 1.53
C GLU A 102 -19.99 -19.18 1.76
N GLN A 103 -20.05 -18.12 0.95
CA GLN A 103 -21.02 -17.03 1.07
C GLN A 103 -22.16 -17.14 0.05
N ARG A 104 -22.17 -18.18 -0.79
CA ARG A 104 -23.23 -18.41 -1.78
C ARG A 104 -24.42 -19.09 -1.11
N ILE A 105 -25.38 -18.30 -0.66
CA ILE A 105 -26.67 -18.80 -0.15
C ILE A 105 -27.68 -18.67 -1.29
N SER A 106 -28.20 -19.80 -1.78
CA SER A 106 -29.27 -19.83 -2.77
C SER A 106 -30.62 -19.74 -2.07
N ARG A 107 -31.47 -18.81 -2.47
CA ARG A 107 -32.84 -18.71 -1.94
C ARG A 107 -33.84 -19.58 -2.71
N TYR A 108 -33.46 -20.07 -3.89
CA TYR A 108 -34.31 -20.86 -4.79
C TYR A 108 -33.96 -22.36 -4.81
N GLU A 109 -33.44 -22.90 -3.71
CA GLU A 109 -33.46 -24.36 -3.49
C GLU A 109 -34.89 -24.89 -3.29
#